data_AF-A0A0D3JKH1-F1
#
_entry.id   AF-A0A0D3JKH1-F1
#
_cell.length_a   1.000
_cell.length_b   1.000
_cell.length_c   1.000
_cell.angle_alpha   90.00
_cell.angle_beta   90.00
_cell.angle_gamma   90.00
#
_symmetry.space_group_name_H-M   'P 1'
#
loop_
_entity.id
_entity.type
_entity.pdbx_description
1 polymer ?
#
loop_
_entity_poly.entity_id
_entity_poly.type
_entity_poly.pdbx_seq_one_letter_code
_entity_poly.pdbx_strand_id
1 'polypeptide(L)'
;MPSPDAAARHTGAGVARRQAHHERMRDERAREAAAGDAELPPEDDAVEMASAVHVLDSVAEVGPNYTLLRSKETKAKRRKRKREDARAALDGHSVLSTGSREEDGDGRIVHEVEYDG
;
A
#
# COMPACT_ATOMS: atom_id res chain seq x y z
N MET A 1 -0.59 26.51 38.91
CA MET A 1 -0.71 25.91 37.56
C MET A 1 0.26 26.65 36.64
N PRO A 2 1.28 26.02 36.03
CA PRO A 2 2.15 26.71 35.07
C PRO A 2 1.37 27.01 33.77
N SER A 3 1.61 28.18 33.18
CA SER A 3 0.94 28.67 31.96
C SER A 3 1.36 27.85 30.73
N PRO A 4 0.43 27.38 29.88
CA PRO A 4 0.77 26.71 28.65
C PRO A 4 0.99 27.75 27.55
N ASP A 5 2.09 28.50 27.63
CA ASP A 5 2.53 29.28 26.47
C ASP A 5 4.03 29.10 26.23
N ALA A 6 4.37 27.88 25.86
CA ALA A 6 5.53 27.60 25.03
C ALA A 6 5.05 26.83 23.80
N ALA A 7 4.02 27.34 23.13
CA ALA A 7 3.70 26.88 21.79
C ALA A 7 4.94 27.12 20.93
N ALA A 8 5.60 26.04 20.48
CA ALA A 8 6.78 26.11 19.65
C ALA A 8 6.48 26.97 18.41
N ARG A 9 6.95 28.22 18.42
CA ARG A 9 6.73 29.18 17.34
C ARG A 9 7.36 28.60 16.08
N HIS A 10 6.54 28.25 15.09
CA HIS A 10 7.03 27.77 13.81
C HIS A 10 7.70 28.92 13.04
N THR A 11 9.03 29.00 13.09
CA THR A 11 9.84 30.11 12.55
C THR A 11 9.97 30.14 11.03
N GLY A 12 9.27 29.29 10.28
CA GLY A 12 9.27 29.30 8.80
C GLY A 12 10.59 28.87 8.13
N ALA A 13 11.66 28.67 8.90
CA ALA A 13 13.00 28.36 8.37
C ALA A 13 13.16 26.94 7.77
N GLY A 14 12.08 26.16 7.65
CA GLY A 14 12.12 24.81 7.09
C GLY A 14 12.55 24.78 5.62
N VAL A 15 12.16 25.79 4.83
CA VAL A 15 12.55 25.91 3.41
C VAL A 15 14.03 26.21 3.28
N ALA A 16 14.55 27.19 4.03
CA ALA A 16 15.97 27.53 4.04
C ALA A 16 16.85 26.35 4.48
N ARG A 17 16.43 25.58 5.49
CA ARG A 17 17.14 24.36 5.92
C ARG A 17 17.14 23.28 4.83
N ARG A 18 16.02 23.11 4.12
CA ARG A 18 15.90 22.15 3.02
C ARG A 18 16.78 22.55 1.84
N GLN A 19 16.79 23.84 1.50
CA GLN A 19 17.65 24.38 0.43
C GLN A 19 19.13 24.20 0.76
N ALA A 20 19.57 24.60 1.97
CA ALA A 20 20.94 24.42 2.41
C ALA A 20 21.37 22.94 2.45
N HIS A 21 20.44 22.02 2.74
CA HIS A 21 20.71 20.58 2.64
C HIS A 21 20.95 20.13 1.20
N HIS A 22 20.10 20.55 0.26
CA HIS A 22 20.28 20.20 -1.15
C HIS A 22 21.54 20.80 -1.76
N GLU A 23 21.93 22.01 -1.36
CA GLU A 23 23.18 22.63 -1.77
C GLU A 23 24.40 21.81 -1.32
N ARG A 24 24.43 21.34 -0.07
CA ARG A 24 25.51 20.45 0.42
C ARG A 24 25.61 19.16 -0.41
N MET A 25 24.49 18.51 -0.69
CA MET A 25 24.48 17.28 -1.52
C MET A 25 24.98 17.53 -2.94
N ARG A 26 24.67 18.71 -3.51
CA ARG A 26 25.13 19.08 -4.84
C ARG A 26 26.63 19.32 -4.86
N ASP A 27 27.16 20.00 -3.86
CA ASP A 27 28.59 20.29 -3.75
C ASP A 27 29.41 19.02 -3.46
N GLU A 28 28.88 18.11 -2.64
CA GLU A 28 29.46 16.80 -2.40
C GLU A 28 29.52 15.97 -3.69
N ARG A 29 28.40 15.86 -4.42
CA ARG A 29 28.36 15.18 -5.72
C ARG A 29 29.30 15.80 -6.75
N ALA A 30 29.44 17.13 -6.75
CA ALA A 30 30.37 17.83 -7.64
C ALA A 30 31.84 17.51 -7.29
N ARG A 31 32.15 17.37 -5.99
CA ARG A 31 33.48 16.95 -5.52
C ARG A 31 33.76 15.50 -5.86
N GLU A 32 32.80 14.59 -5.67
CA GLU A 32 32.94 13.17 -6.07
C GLU A 32 33.16 13.04 -7.58
N ALA A 33 32.37 13.75 -8.39
CA ALA A 33 32.53 13.74 -9.84
C ALA A 33 33.90 14.32 -10.28
N ALA A 34 34.40 15.33 -9.57
CA ALA A 34 35.73 15.90 -9.84
C ALA A 34 36.89 15.02 -9.34
N ALA A 35 36.66 14.21 -8.31
CA ALA A 35 37.64 13.25 -7.80
C ALA A 35 37.86 12.09 -8.77
N GLY A 36 36.90 11.80 -9.67
CA GLY A 36 37.07 10.80 -10.72
C GLY A 36 37.30 9.38 -10.19
N ASP A 37 37.03 9.13 -8.92
CA ASP A 37 37.35 7.89 -8.19
C ASP A 37 36.34 6.75 -8.44
N ALA A 38 35.57 6.86 -9.53
CA ALA A 38 34.75 5.76 -10.00
C ALA A 38 35.65 4.79 -10.76
N GLU A 39 36.30 3.88 -10.02
CA GLU A 39 36.94 2.71 -10.61
C GLU A 39 35.88 1.99 -11.46
N LEU A 40 36.14 1.93 -12.77
CA LEU A 40 35.29 1.18 -13.67
C LEU A 40 35.40 -0.29 -13.25
N PRO A 41 34.27 -1.01 -13.12
CA PRO A 41 34.35 -2.45 -12.97
C PRO A 41 35.19 -3.02 -14.13
N PRO A 42 36.00 -4.06 -13.89
CA PRO A 42 36.76 -4.69 -14.96
C PRO A 42 35.81 -5.04 -16.12
N GLU A 43 36.25 -4.77 -17.35
CA GLU A 43 35.46 -4.97 -18.59
C GLU A 43 35.13 -6.45 -18.87
N ASP A 44 35.59 -7.37 -18.02
CA ASP A 44 35.64 -8.80 -18.27
C ASP A 44 34.64 -9.65 -17.47
N ASP A 45 33.58 -9.05 -16.92
CA ASP A 45 32.39 -9.82 -16.57
C ASP A 45 31.53 -9.96 -17.83
N ALA A 46 31.90 -10.93 -18.68
CA ALA A 46 31.12 -11.30 -19.85
C ALA A 46 29.74 -11.82 -19.42
N VAL A 47 28.78 -10.89 -19.29
CA VAL A 47 27.39 -11.22 -19.02
C VAL A 47 26.89 -12.04 -20.20
N GLU A 48 26.39 -13.24 -19.90
CA GLU A 48 25.76 -14.07 -20.91
C GLU A 48 24.58 -13.29 -21.51
N MET A 49 24.65 -13.02 -22.82
CA MET A 49 23.63 -12.31 -23.55
C MET A 49 22.41 -13.21 -23.75
N ALA A 50 21.60 -13.34 -22.70
CA ALA A 50 20.33 -14.04 -22.76
C ALA A 50 19.31 -13.19 -23.50
N SER A 51 18.56 -13.83 -24.42
CA SER A 51 17.43 -13.18 -25.06
C SER A 51 16.31 -12.97 -24.04
N ALA A 52 15.81 -11.74 -23.95
CA ALA A 52 14.74 -11.36 -23.02
C ALA A 52 13.49 -12.25 -23.17
N VAL A 53 13.19 -12.70 -24.39
CA VAL A 53 12.07 -13.61 -24.66
C VAL A 53 12.24 -14.94 -23.91
N HIS A 54 13.43 -15.56 -24.01
CA HIS A 54 13.70 -16.85 -23.39
C HIS A 54 13.71 -16.77 -21.85
N VAL A 55 14.15 -15.64 -21.29
CA VAL A 55 14.08 -15.41 -19.83
C VAL A 55 12.63 -15.30 -19.38
N LEU A 56 11.79 -14.59 -20.14
CA LEU A 56 10.38 -14.39 -19.81
C LEU A 56 9.52 -15.65 -19.96
N ASP A 57 9.86 -16.57 -20.86
CA ASP A 57 9.13 -17.84 -21.03
C ASP A 57 9.12 -18.71 -19.75
N SER A 58 10.08 -18.52 -18.84
CA SER A 58 10.16 -19.23 -17.56
C SER A 58 9.39 -18.57 -16.42
N VAL A 59 8.92 -17.33 -16.61
CA VAL A 59 8.21 -16.58 -15.58
C VAL A 59 6.73 -16.93 -15.64
N ALA A 60 6.19 -17.47 -14.53
CA ALA A 60 4.76 -17.70 -14.43
C ALA A 60 3.98 -16.38 -14.55
N GLU A 61 3.06 -16.31 -15.51
CA GLU A 61 2.18 -15.14 -15.72
C GLU A 61 1.34 -14.80 -14.49
N VAL A 62 1.08 -15.80 -13.64
CA VAL A 62 0.31 -15.65 -12.40
C VAL A 62 1.06 -16.34 -11.27
N GLY A 63 1.40 -15.56 -10.25
CA GLY A 63 2.00 -16.05 -9.01
C GLY A 63 1.34 -15.41 -7.79
N PRO A 64 1.56 -15.95 -6.57
CA PRO A 64 0.96 -15.43 -5.35
C PRO A 64 1.33 -13.96 -5.06
N ASN A 65 2.42 -13.46 -5.65
CA ASN A 65 2.87 -12.07 -5.56
C ASN A 65 2.34 -11.14 -6.67
N TYR A 66 1.75 -11.68 -7.74
CA TYR A 66 1.28 -10.92 -8.90
C TYR A 66 -0.20 -11.13 -9.22
N THR A 67 -0.99 -11.66 -8.28
CA THR A 67 -2.45 -11.61 -8.41
C THR A 67 -2.87 -10.17 -8.64
N LEU A 68 -3.60 -9.93 -9.74
CA LEU A 68 -4.19 -8.62 -10.02
C LEU A 68 -5.06 -8.25 -8.82
N LEU A 69 -4.55 -7.34 -7.98
CA LEU A 69 -5.27 -6.86 -6.81
C LEU A 69 -6.66 -6.43 -7.26
N ARG A 70 -7.69 -7.04 -6.65
CA ARG A 70 -9.08 -6.65 -6.89
C ARG A 70 -9.15 -5.14 -6.91
N SER A 71 -9.66 -4.58 -8.01
CA SER A 71 -9.73 -3.13 -8.21
C SER A 71 -10.25 -2.46 -6.93
N LYS A 72 -9.46 -1.54 -6.35
CA LYS A 72 -9.88 -0.82 -5.14
C LYS A 72 -11.25 -0.22 -5.40
N GLU A 73 -12.20 -0.51 -4.51
CA GLU A 73 -13.53 0.05 -4.60
C GLU A 73 -13.43 1.58 -4.65
N THR A 74 -14.03 2.20 -5.66
CA THR A 74 -14.03 3.66 -5.76
C THR A 74 -14.77 4.26 -4.57
N LYS A 75 -14.36 5.46 -4.14
CA LYS A 75 -15.03 6.19 -3.03
C LYS A 75 -16.54 6.35 -3.29
N ALA A 76 -16.96 6.45 -4.56
CA ALA A 76 -18.34 6.51 -4.98
C ALA A 76 -19.10 5.20 -4.70
N LYS A 77 -18.56 4.05 -5.13
CA LYS A 77 -19.15 2.73 -4.85
C LYS A 77 -19.25 2.47 -3.35
N ARG A 78 -18.20 2.81 -2.59
CA ARG A 78 -18.18 2.67 -1.12
C ARG A 78 -19.26 3.50 -0.44
N ARG A 79 -19.48 4.74 -0.91
CA ARG A 79 -20.55 5.61 -0.38
C ARG A 79 -21.94 5.10 -0.74
N LYS A 80 -22.11 4.53 -1.94
CA LYS A 80 -23.38 3.93 -2.35
C LYS A 80 -23.72 2.75 -1.45
N ARG A 81 -22.78 1.80 -1.27
CA ARG A 81 -22.97 0.67 -0.36
C ARG A 81 -23.33 1.12 1.06
N LYS A 82 -22.56 2.03 1.66
CA LYS A 82 -22.88 2.54 3.01
C LYS A 82 -24.28 3.17 3.14
N ARG A 83 -24.79 3.79 2.07
CA ARG A 83 -26.16 4.33 2.05
C ARG A 83 -27.20 3.23 1.95
N GLU A 84 -26.92 2.19 1.18
CA GLU A 84 -27.76 1.00 1.07
C GLU A 84 -27.77 0.23 2.40
N ASP A 85 -26.62 0.02 3.03
CA ASP A 85 -26.50 -0.60 4.36
C ASP A 85 -27.28 0.20 5.41
N ALA A 86 -27.16 1.53 5.39
CA ALA A 86 -27.92 2.40 6.29
C ALA A 86 -29.43 2.36 6.00
N ARG A 87 -29.85 2.19 4.74
CA ARG A 87 -31.27 2.02 4.39
C ARG A 87 -31.80 0.68 4.85
N ALA A 88 -31.05 -0.40 4.65
CA ALA A 88 -31.40 -1.73 5.15
C ALA A 88 -31.56 -1.72 6.68
N ALA A 89 -30.65 -1.05 7.40
CA ALA A 89 -30.76 -0.91 8.85
C ALA A 89 -32.01 -0.13 9.30
N LEU A 90 -32.42 0.89 8.54
CA LEU A 90 -33.67 1.62 8.81
C LEU A 90 -34.92 0.78 8.52
N ASP A 91 -34.82 -0.16 7.59
CA ASP A 91 -35.87 -1.13 7.23
C ASP A 91 -35.91 -2.35 8.18
N GLY A 92 -35.08 -2.33 9.23
CA GLY A 92 -34.98 -3.43 10.19
C GLY A 92 -34.15 -4.63 9.72
N HIS A 93 -33.49 -4.53 8.56
CA HIS A 93 -32.61 -5.57 8.03
C HIS A 93 -31.16 -5.40 8.54
N SER A 94 -30.61 -6.45 9.15
CA SER A 94 -29.19 -6.51 9.51
C SER A 94 -28.36 -6.97 8.29
N VAL A 95 -27.40 -6.14 7.87
CA VAL A 95 -26.43 -6.53 6.84
C VAL A 95 -25.26 -7.23 7.54
N LEU A 96 -25.29 -8.56 7.54
CA LEU A 96 -24.16 -9.37 8.02
C LEU A 96 -22.95 -9.13 7.11
N SER A 97 -21.81 -8.77 7.71
CA SER A 97 -20.55 -8.73 6.99
C SER A 97 -20.23 -10.14 6.53
N THR A 98 -19.93 -10.36 5.26
CA THR A 98 -19.49 -11.67 4.77
C THR A 98 -18.21 -12.06 5.53
N GLY A 99 -18.35 -12.92 6.55
CA GLY A 99 -17.31 -13.26 7.52
C GLY A 99 -17.75 -13.23 9.00
N SER A 100 -18.90 -12.64 9.35
CA SER A 100 -19.48 -12.78 10.69
C SER A 100 -20.29 -14.08 10.75
N ARG A 101 -19.58 -15.20 10.97
CA ARG A 101 -20.17 -16.46 11.42
C ARG A 101 -20.56 -16.27 12.88
N GLU A 102 -21.85 -16.24 13.18
CA GLU A 102 -22.35 -16.32 14.55
C GLU A 102 -22.16 -17.77 15.02
N GLU A 103 -21.23 -17.97 15.95
CA GLU A 103 -21.14 -19.19 16.73
C GLU A 103 -21.95 -18.95 17.99
N ASP A 104 -23.10 -19.61 18.12
CA ASP A 104 -23.73 -19.78 19.42
C ASP A 104 -22.73 -20.52 20.34
N GLY A 105 -22.70 -20.17 21.62
CA GLY A 105 -21.68 -20.61 22.60
C GLY A 105 -21.57 -22.13 22.84
N ASP A 106 -22.29 -22.93 22.06
CA ASP A 106 -22.36 -24.38 22.06
C ASP A 106 -22.22 -25.00 20.65
N GLY A 107 -21.85 -24.21 19.63
CA GLY A 107 -21.26 -24.68 18.37
C GLY A 107 -22.17 -25.52 17.45
N ARG A 108 -23.49 -25.56 17.69
CA ARG A 108 -24.43 -26.31 16.85
C ARG A 108 -25.07 -25.39 15.81
N ILE A 109 -24.74 -25.60 14.54
CA ILE A 109 -25.47 -25.00 13.42
C ILE A 109 -26.80 -25.76 13.29
N VAL A 110 -27.90 -25.17 13.78
CA VAL A 110 -29.25 -25.69 13.53
C VAL A 110 -29.81 -25.00 12.30
N HIS A 111 -29.77 -25.69 11.16
CA HIS A 111 -30.65 -25.40 10.05
C HIS A 111 -30.93 -26.69 9.28
N GLU A 112 -31.87 -27.49 9.78
CA GLU A 112 -32.68 -28.37 8.94
C GLU A 112 -33.96 -27.60 8.64
N VAL A 113 -34.15 -27.22 7.38
CA VAL A 113 -35.46 -26.83 6.86
C VAL A 113 -35.83 -27.92 5.88
N GLU A 114 -36.69 -28.83 6.31
CA GLU A 114 -37.42 -29.73 5.44
C GLU A 114 -38.27 -28.89 4.48
N TYR A 115 -38.11 -29.11 3.17
CA TYR A 115 -39.06 -28.63 2.18
C TYR A 115 -40.04 -29.77 1.91
N ASP A 116 -41.28 -29.61 2.36
CA ASP A 116 -42.38 -30.46 1.95
C ASP A 116 -42.76 -30.06 0.51
N GLY A 117 -42.74 -31.03 -0.40
CA GLY A 117 -43.06 -30.89 -1.81
C GLY A 117 -43.87 -32.08 -2.30
#